data_AF-A0AA35S6N6-F1
#
_entry.id   AF-A0AA35S6N6-F1
#
_cell.length_a   1.000
_cell.length_b   1.000
_cell.length_c   1.000
_cell.angle_alpha   90.00
_cell.angle_beta   90.00
_cell.angle_gamma   90.00
#
_symmetry.space_group_name_H-M   'P 1'
#
loop_
_entity.id
_entity.type
_entity.pdbx_description
1 polymer ?
#
loop_
_entity_poly.entity_id
_entity_poly.type
_entity_poly.pdbx_seq_one_letter_code
_entity_poly.pdbx_strand_id
1 'polypeptide(L)'
;MLWLQTIKADSGTINLGGSLTRQAESNHAISDASPHIANIGRMVEDMENKMRQTLNEIYFGKTKDVLNDLRSVGDLKLANKQQLN
;
A
#
# COMPACT_ATOMS: atom_id res chain seq x y z
N MET A 1 -1.08 1.61 10.65
CA MET A 1 -1.75 2.82 10.10
C MET A 1 -0.72 3.63 9.34
N LEU A 2 -1.10 4.28 8.25
CA LEU A 2 -0.22 5.17 7.49
C LEU A 2 -0.85 6.56 7.44
N TRP A 3 -0.06 7.59 7.73
CA TRP A 3 -0.51 8.97 7.65
C TRP A 3 0.64 9.86 7.18
N LEU A 4 0.38 10.63 6.13
CA LEU A 4 1.32 11.51 5.45
C LEU A 4 0.62 12.83 5.18
N GLN A 5 1.28 13.93 5.55
CA GLN A 5 0.83 15.28 5.26
C GLN A 5 2.00 16.07 4.69
N THR A 6 1.80 16.72 3.55
CA THR A 6 2.77 17.64 2.96
C THR A 6 2.07 18.92 2.51
N ILE A 7 2.76 20.04 2.68
CA ILE A 7 2.29 21.35 2.25
C ILE A 7 3.42 21.96 1.43
N LYS A 8 3.20 22.10 0.11
CA LYS A 8 4.14 22.73 -0.80
C LYS A 8 3.41 23.68 -1.74
N ALA A 9 4.11 24.68 -2.26
CA ALA A 9 3.50 25.70 -3.12
C ALA A 9 3.00 25.14 -4.47
N ASP A 10 3.68 24.13 -5.01
CA ASP A 10 3.37 23.47 -6.28
C ASP A 10 2.22 22.45 -6.18
N SER A 11 2.19 21.68 -5.09
CA SER A 11 1.21 20.60 -4.88
C SER A 11 0.03 20.99 -3.97
N GLY A 12 0.08 22.17 -3.35
CA GLY A 12 -0.83 22.55 -2.26
C GLY A 12 -0.66 21.64 -1.04
N THR A 13 -1.75 21.49 -0.27
CA THR A 13 -1.83 20.57 0.86
C THR A 13 -2.27 19.19 0.37
N ILE A 14 -1.41 18.19 0.56
CA ILE A 14 -1.76 16.78 0.34
C ILE A 14 -1.83 16.09 1.69
N ASN A 15 -3.00 15.52 1.98
CA ASN A 15 -3.23 14.64 3.13
C ASN A 15 -3.53 13.25 2.61
N LEU A 16 -2.70 12.29 2.98
CA LEU A 16 -2.82 10.90 2.56
C LEU A 16 -2.72 10.01 3.80
N GLY A 17 -3.84 9.43 4.22
CA GLY A 17 -3.85 8.62 5.43
C GLY A 17 -5.01 7.64 5.51
N GLY A 18 -4.84 6.68 6.42
CA GLY A 18 -5.82 5.64 6.69
C GLY A 18 -5.20 4.40 7.35
N SER A 19 -5.98 3.32 7.36
CA SER A 19 -5.59 2.04 7.96
C SER A 19 -5.92 0.89 7.02
N LEU A 20 -5.20 -0.21 7.20
CA LEU A 20 -5.46 -1.49 6.56
C LEU A 20 -5.39 -2.55 7.64
N THR A 21 -6.38 -3.44 7.68
CA THR A 21 -6.43 -4.57 8.61
C THR A 21 -6.40 -5.87 7.82
N ARG A 22 -5.57 -6.82 8.23
CA ARG A 22 -5.51 -8.17 7.69
C ARG A 22 -5.48 -9.18 8.83
N GLN A 23 -5.97 -10.39 8.55
CA GLN A 23 -5.94 -11.51 9.48
C GLN A 23 -5.28 -12.70 8.79
N ALA A 24 -4.50 -13.46 9.56
CA ALA A 24 -3.93 -14.73 9.14
C ALA A 24 -3.80 -15.64 10.36
N GLU A 25 -3.90 -16.94 10.12
CA GLU A 25 -3.82 -17.98 11.14
C GLU A 25 -2.86 -19.07 10.65
N SER A 26 -1.99 -19.56 11.53
CA SER A 26 -1.04 -20.63 11.24
C SER A 26 -0.72 -21.43 12.51
N ASN A 27 -0.48 -22.73 12.33
CA ASN A 27 -0.06 -23.62 13.40
C ASN A 27 1.46 -23.79 13.37
N HIS A 28 2.12 -23.64 14.52
CA HIS A 28 3.57 -23.82 14.65
C HIS A 28 3.90 -24.72 15.84
N ALA A 29 4.84 -25.65 15.64
CA ALA A 29 5.37 -26.47 16.72
C ALA A 29 6.16 -25.61 17.73
N ILE A 30 6.05 -25.95 19.00
CA ILE A 30 6.74 -25.28 20.10
C ILE A 30 7.88 -26.18 20.57
N SER A 31 9.10 -25.66 20.57
CA SER A 31 10.31 -26.34 21.03
C SER A 31 11.26 -25.32 21.65
N ASP A 32 12.32 -25.76 22.33
CA ASP A 32 13.38 -24.85 22.83
C ASP A 32 14.06 -24.06 21.71
N ALA A 33 14.14 -24.64 20.50
CA ALA A 33 14.66 -23.95 19.31
C ALA A 33 13.63 -23.01 18.64
N SER A 34 12.34 -23.17 18.95
CA SER A 34 11.24 -22.39 18.37
C SER A 34 10.19 -22.03 19.43
N PRO A 35 10.56 -21.18 20.41
CA PRO A 35 9.63 -20.74 21.46
C PRO A 35 8.52 -19.86 20.87
N HIS A 36 7.47 -19.61 21.65
CA HIS A 36 6.33 -18.78 21.23
C HIS A 36 6.74 -17.44 20.63
N ILE A 37 7.71 -16.75 21.25
CA ILE A 37 8.19 -15.44 20.78
C ILE A 37 8.79 -15.55 19.36
N ALA A 38 9.55 -16.60 19.08
CA ALA A 38 10.15 -16.81 17.75
C ALA A 38 9.09 -17.14 16.68
N ASN A 39 8.05 -17.89 17.06
CA ASN A 39 6.93 -18.18 16.15
C ASN A 39 6.08 -16.93 15.89
N ILE A 40 5.72 -16.19 16.93
CA ILE A 40 4.97 -14.93 16.82
C ILE A 40 5.77 -13.89 16.03
N GLY A 41 7.08 -13.76 16.28
CA GLY A 41 7.94 -12.82 15.57
C GLY A 41 7.94 -13.05 14.06
N ARG A 42 8.05 -14.31 13.62
CA ARG A 42 7.94 -14.68 12.20
C ARG A 42 6.56 -14.36 11.62
N MET A 43 5.49 -14.67 12.33
CA MET A 43 4.12 -14.36 11.88
C MET A 43 3.91 -12.85 11.73
N VAL A 44 4.40 -12.04 12.67
CA VAL A 44 4.32 -10.58 12.62
C VAL A 44 5.17 -10.03 11.48
N GLU A 45 6.42 -10.46 11.34
CA GLU A 45 7.32 -10.03 10.28
C GLU A 45 6.74 -10.28 8.88
N ASP A 46 6.22 -11.49 8.64
CA ASP A 46 5.58 -11.85 7.38
C ASP A 46 4.35 -10.98 7.10
N MET A 47 3.54 -10.71 8.13
CA MET A 47 2.34 -9.89 7.99
C MET A 47 2.70 -8.42 7.73
N GLU A 48 3.67 -7.86 8.44
CA GLU A 48 4.14 -6.49 8.26
C GLU A 48 4.75 -6.28 6.87
N ASN A 49 5.56 -7.24 6.39
CA ASN A 49 6.11 -7.18 5.04
C ASN A 49 5.01 -7.16 3.96
N LYS A 50 3.99 -8.00 4.10
CA LYS A 50 2.82 -7.99 3.21
C LYS A 50 2.05 -6.67 3.31
N MET A 51 1.76 -6.20 4.53
CA MET A 51 1.05 -4.93 4.74
C MET A 51 1.82 -3.75 4.16
N ARG A 52 3.15 -3.72 4.28
CA ARG A 52 4.01 -2.67 3.70
C ARG A 52 3.91 -2.63 2.18
N GLN A 53 3.94 -3.79 1.51
CA GLN A 53 3.76 -3.87 0.06
C GLN A 53 2.37 -3.34 -0.35
N THR A 54 1.31 -3.82 0.30
CA THR A 54 -0.07 -3.39 0.02
C THR A 54 -0.28 -1.89 0.27
N LEU A 55 0.28 -1.33 1.35
CA LEU A 55 0.20 0.10 1.62
C LEU A 55 0.89 0.90 0.51
N ASN A 56 2.07 0.47 0.05
CA ASN A 56 2.77 1.17 -1.04
C ASN A 56 1.94 1.18 -2.33
N GLU A 57 1.44 0.02 -2.75
CA GLU A 57 0.62 -0.13 -3.94
C GLU A 57 -0.66 0.73 -3.90
N ILE A 58 -1.38 0.72 -2.77
CA ILE A 58 -2.62 1.49 -2.64
C ILE A 58 -2.32 3.00 -2.55
N TYR A 59 -1.42 3.41 -1.66
CA TYR A 59 -1.23 4.82 -1.31
C TYR A 59 -0.48 5.62 -2.36
N PHE A 60 0.44 5.01 -3.11
CA PHE A 60 1.26 5.70 -4.10
C PHE A 60 1.00 5.25 -5.54
N GLY A 61 0.44 4.05 -5.72
CA GLY A 61 -0.04 3.57 -7.03
C GLY A 61 -1.50 3.92 -7.24
N LYS A 62 -2.40 3.24 -6.52
CA LYS A 62 -3.83 3.26 -6.86
C LYS A 62 -4.49 4.63 -6.69
N THR A 63 -4.15 5.37 -5.64
CA THR A 63 -4.64 6.75 -5.44
C THR A 63 -4.21 7.69 -6.56
N LYS A 64 -2.98 7.53 -7.07
CA LYS A 64 -2.43 8.30 -8.19
C LYS A 64 -3.16 7.96 -9.49
N ASP A 65 -3.42 6.67 -9.73
CA ASP A 65 -4.19 6.24 -10.91
C ASP A 65 -5.59 6.85 -10.90
N VAL A 66 -6.31 6.76 -9.76
CA VAL A 66 -7.64 7.35 -9.61
C VAL A 66 -7.61 8.87 -9.85
N LEU A 67 -6.58 9.57 -9.37
CA LEU A 67 -6.44 11.01 -9.62
C LEU A 67 -6.24 11.33 -11.11
N ASN A 68 -5.44 10.53 -11.81
CA ASN A 68 -5.19 10.71 -13.24
C ASN A 68 -6.44 10.39 -14.08
N ASP A 69 -7.27 9.44 -13.66
CA ASP A 69 -8.54 9.13 -14.32
C ASP A 69 -9.54 10.29 -14.23
N LEU A 70 -9.51 11.08 -13.14
CA LEU A 70 -10.36 12.25 -12.97
C LEU A 70 -9.93 13.43 -13.86
N ARG A 71 -8.66 13.53 -14.23
CA ARG A 71 -8.12 14.62 -15.05
C ARG A 71 -7.00 14.14 -15.97
N SER A 72 -7.31 14.02 -17.26
CA SER A 72 -6.29 13.82 -18.28
C SER A 72 -5.44 15.08 -18.49
N VAL A 73 -4.13 14.93 -18.40
CA VAL A 73 -3.16 16.01 -18.69
C VAL A 73 -2.93 16.16 -20.20
N GLY A 74 -3.16 15.11 -20.99
CA GLY A 74 -3.05 15.11 -22.46
C GLY A 74 -4.40 15.06 -23.17
N ASP A 75 -4.39 15.16 -24.50
CA ASP A 75 -5.60 15.01 -25.33
C ASP A 75 -6.16 13.58 -25.20
N LEU A 76 -7.41 13.49 -24.76
CA LEU A 76 -8.15 12.24 -24.54
C LEU A 76 -8.19 11.35 -25.79
N LYS A 77 -8.14 11.94 -27.00
CA LYS A 77 -8.13 11.19 -28.26
C LYS A 77 -6.82 10.45 -28.50
N LEU A 78 -5.70 11.00 -28.03
CA LEU A 78 -4.37 10.36 -28.15
C LEU A 78 -4.18 9.30 -27.06
N ALA A 79 -4.64 9.57 -25.84
CA ALA A 79 -4.58 8.62 -24.73
C ALA A 79 -5.37 7.34 -25.01
N ASN A 80 -6.58 7.44 -25.59
CA ASN A 80 -7.38 6.27 -25.95
C ASN A 80 -6.73 5.40 -27.03
N LYS A 81 -6.01 5.98 -28.01
CA LYS A 81 -5.32 5.21 -29.06
C LYS A 81 -4.13 4.39 -28.54
N GLN A 82 -3.50 4.79 -27.43
CA GLN A 82 -2.38 4.07 -26.84
C GLN A 82 -2.80 2.87 -25.98
N GLN A 83 -4.03 2.87 -25.45
CA GLN A 83 -4.58 1.75 -24.66
C GLN A 83 -5.17 0.62 -25.52
N LEU A 84 -5.34 0.86 -26.82
CA LEU A 84 -5.95 -0.08 -27.79
C LEU A 84 -4.91 -0.90 -28.59
N ASN A 85 -3.60 -0.72 -28.30
CA ASN A 85 -2.50 -1.52 -28.84
C ASN A 85 -1.74 -2.20 -27.69
#